data_AF-A0A109FQC2-F1
#
_entry.id   AF-A0A109FQC2-F1
#
_cell.length_a   1.000
_cell.length_b   1.000
_cell.length_c   1.000
_cell.angle_alpha   90.00
_cell.angle_beta   90.00
_cell.angle_gamma   90.00
#
_symmetry.space_group_name_H-M   'P 1'
#
loop_
_entity.id
_entity.type
_entity.pdbx_description
1 polymer ?
#
loop_
_entity_poly.entity_id
_entity_poly.type
_entity_poly.pdbx_seq_one_letter_code
_entity_poly.pdbx_strand_id
1 'polypeptide(L)'
;MTQPRDPLSDLASALSQDYADSREAQRERAIAELEQVIQRVPEQTEFTNSRRYKLCGPLFLLIALGLLGFALHRGSSGLAVCAAVMAVVFVLLTWQHRNAGQHVFMRLTRRQLFVDTLSAPIELADIVDLEVSEPGWLTVQKLLLRAEAPLPVHRSARQLFGNQALALKKPQPHILIQSAGLMHDGRTLECDQIAEILNAYCQAAHAQQQLDALRQGTRHDS
;
A
#
# COMPACT_ATOMS: atom_id res chain seq x y z
N MET A 1 -21.76 40.34 57.18
CA MET A 1 -22.56 40.22 55.96
C MET A 1 -22.18 38.91 55.28
N THR A 2 -22.93 37.84 55.52
CA THR A 2 -22.76 36.54 54.87
C THR A 2 -23.65 36.51 53.64
N GLN A 3 -23.04 36.62 52.47
CA GLN A 3 -23.71 36.51 51.19
C GLN A 3 -24.35 35.11 51.09
N PRO A 4 -25.62 34.98 50.64
CA PRO A 4 -26.26 33.69 50.53
C PRO A 4 -25.53 32.88 49.45
N ARG A 5 -24.89 31.78 49.85
CA ARG A 5 -24.37 30.77 48.93
C ARG A 5 -25.56 30.27 48.11
N ASP A 6 -25.50 30.48 46.80
CA ASP A 6 -26.58 30.12 45.89
C ASP A 6 -26.42 28.62 45.55
N PRO A 7 -27.21 27.71 46.14
CA PRO A 7 -26.98 26.27 46.06
C PRO A 7 -27.11 25.74 44.63
N LEU A 8 -27.81 26.48 43.76
CA LEU A 8 -27.91 26.18 42.34
C LEU A 8 -26.61 26.47 41.59
N SER A 9 -25.83 27.46 42.03
CA SER A 9 -24.52 27.77 41.45
C SER A 9 -23.47 26.72 41.83
N ASP A 10 -23.53 26.21 43.06
CA ASP A 10 -22.68 25.10 43.52
C ASP A 10 -23.03 23.80 42.77
N LEU A 11 -24.33 23.52 42.57
CA LEU A 11 -24.79 22.35 41.81
C LEU A 11 -24.42 22.45 40.32
N ALA A 12 -24.58 23.63 39.71
CA ALA A 12 -24.18 23.88 38.33
C ALA A 12 -22.66 23.72 38.15
N SER A 13 -21.87 24.23 39.10
CA SER A 13 -20.41 24.09 39.09
C SER A 13 -19.99 22.62 39.25
N ALA A 14 -20.62 21.87 40.16
CA ALA A 14 -20.35 20.44 40.34
C ALA A 14 -20.72 19.62 39.10
N LEU A 15 -21.86 19.90 38.46
CA LEU A 15 -22.27 19.24 37.21
C LEU A 15 -21.37 19.61 36.03
N SER A 16 -20.95 20.87 35.92
CA SER A 16 -19.98 21.29 34.91
C SER A 16 -18.62 20.62 35.10
N GLN A 17 -18.21 20.42 36.35
CA GLN A 17 -16.95 19.74 36.68
C GLN A 17 -17.02 18.24 36.42
N ASP A 18 -18.09 17.55 36.82
CA ASP A 18 -18.31 16.13 36.52
C ASP A 18 -18.45 15.88 35.00
N TYR A 19 -19.02 16.83 34.26
CA TYR A 19 -19.07 16.79 32.80
C TYR A 19 -17.68 17.00 32.16
N ALA A 20 -16.86 17.90 32.71
CA ALA A 20 -15.49 18.10 32.25
C ALA A 20 -14.62 16.85 32.50
N ASP A 21 -14.68 16.29 33.71
CA ASP A 21 -13.92 15.11 34.13
C ASP A 21 -14.32 13.87 33.32
N SER A 22 -15.61 13.67 33.06
CA SER A 22 -16.09 12.56 32.22
C SER A 22 -15.67 12.71 30.76
N ARG A 23 -15.67 13.94 30.22
CA ARG A 23 -15.19 14.23 28.86
C ARG A 23 -13.69 14.01 28.75
N GLU A 24 -12.91 14.40 29.76
CA GLU A 24 -11.46 14.19 29.81
C GLU A 24 -11.11 12.70 29.90
N ALA A 25 -11.79 11.94 30.77
CA ALA A 25 -11.60 10.49 30.89
C ALA A 25 -12.00 9.72 29.62
N GLN A 26 -13.09 10.10 28.95
CA GLN A 26 -13.47 9.51 27.65
C GLN A 26 -12.42 9.81 26.57
N ARG A 27 -11.83 11.00 26.62
CA ARG A 27 -10.81 11.43 25.66
C ARG A 27 -9.49 10.71 25.88
N GLU A 28 -9.04 10.54 27.11
CA GLU A 28 -7.84 9.77 27.43
C GLU A 28 -7.96 8.31 26.96
N ARG A 29 -9.13 7.69 27.16
CA ARG A 29 -9.41 6.34 26.65
C ARG A 29 -9.31 6.28 25.13
N ALA A 30 -9.91 7.24 24.42
CA ALA A 30 -9.82 7.31 22.97
C ALA A 30 -8.37 7.50 22.48
N ILE A 31 -7.57 8.33 23.16
CA ILE A 31 -6.14 8.50 22.84
C ILE A 31 -5.38 7.18 23.03
N ALA A 32 -5.60 6.49 24.16
CA ALA A 32 -4.93 5.23 24.46
C ALA A 32 -5.29 4.13 23.45
N GLU A 33 -6.56 4.03 23.04
CA GLU A 33 -7.01 3.07 22.02
C GLU A 33 -6.36 3.35 20.65
N LEU A 34 -6.30 4.62 20.23
CA LEU A 34 -5.67 5.03 18.97
C LEU A 34 -4.16 4.75 18.99
N GLU A 35 -3.47 5.05 20.09
CA GLU A 35 -2.05 4.74 20.26
C GLU A 35 -1.79 3.23 20.21
N GLN A 36 -2.67 2.41 20.78
CA GLN A 36 -2.55 0.97 20.72
C GLN A 36 -2.70 0.42 19.30
N VAL A 37 -3.58 1.01 18.47
CA VAL A 37 -3.71 0.66 17.05
C VAL A 37 -2.44 1.02 16.28
N ILE A 38 -1.86 2.19 16.54
CA ILE A 38 -0.62 2.65 15.90
C ILE A 38 0.57 1.75 16.27
N GLN A 39 0.66 1.32 17.54
CA GLN A 39 1.76 0.48 18.02
C GLN A 39 1.75 -0.95 17.43
N ARG A 40 0.59 -1.45 16.98
CA ARG A 40 0.50 -2.77 16.34
C ARG A 40 1.12 -2.80 14.94
N VAL A 41 1.28 -1.64 14.30
CA VAL A 41 1.81 -1.53 12.94
C VAL A 41 3.29 -1.11 12.98
N PRO A 42 4.18 -1.81 12.25
CA PRO A 42 5.59 -1.43 12.16
C PRO A 42 5.73 0.02 11.68
N GLU A 43 6.77 0.73 12.13
CA GLU A 43 6.99 2.11 11.67
C GLU A 43 7.18 2.19 10.16
N GLN A 44 7.88 1.21 9.61
CA GLN A 44 8.15 1.08 8.18
C GLN A 44 8.10 -0.39 7.78
N THR A 45 7.41 -0.68 6.68
CA THR A 45 7.40 -1.98 6.01
C THR A 45 7.91 -1.80 4.59
N GLU A 46 8.94 -2.56 4.23
CA GLU A 46 9.53 -2.53 2.89
C GLU A 46 9.10 -3.76 2.08
N PHE A 47 8.75 -3.52 0.81
CA PHE A 47 8.39 -4.57 -0.13
C PHE A 47 9.39 -4.65 -1.28
N THR A 48 9.74 -5.89 -1.58
CA THR A 48 10.57 -6.25 -2.72
C THR A 48 9.78 -7.13 -3.67
N ASN A 49 10.27 -7.29 -4.90
CA ASN A 49 9.60 -8.13 -5.88
C ASN A 49 9.74 -9.62 -5.52
N SER A 50 8.71 -10.43 -5.81
CA SER A 50 8.75 -11.87 -5.58
C SER A 50 9.84 -12.55 -6.40
N ARG A 51 10.28 -13.73 -5.94
CA ARG A 51 11.29 -14.53 -6.66
C ARG A 51 10.68 -15.47 -7.71
N ARG A 52 9.37 -15.42 -7.96
CA ARG A 52 8.65 -16.35 -8.85
C ARG A 52 9.27 -16.39 -10.26
N TYR A 53 9.64 -15.23 -10.79
CA TYR A 53 10.25 -15.12 -12.12
C TYR A 53 11.70 -15.59 -12.21
N LYS A 54 12.42 -15.74 -11.09
CA LYS A 54 13.79 -16.29 -11.10
C LYS A 54 13.81 -17.76 -11.52
N LEU A 55 12.78 -18.52 -11.16
CA LEU A 55 12.69 -19.93 -11.48
C LEU A 55 11.86 -20.16 -12.75
N CYS A 56 10.72 -19.46 -12.89
CA CYS A 56 9.84 -19.64 -14.04
C CYS A 56 10.46 -19.10 -15.35
N GLY A 57 11.18 -17.98 -15.31
CA GLY A 57 11.83 -17.38 -16.49
C GLY A 57 12.74 -18.35 -17.26
N PRO A 58 13.78 -18.92 -16.62
CA PRO A 58 14.67 -19.87 -17.29
C PRO A 58 13.97 -21.17 -17.69
N LEU A 59 12.98 -21.63 -16.90
CA LEU A 59 12.19 -22.80 -17.25
C LEU A 59 11.42 -22.60 -18.56
N PHE A 60 10.69 -21.49 -18.68
CA PHE A 60 9.94 -21.17 -19.91
C PHE A 60 10.86 -20.91 -21.10
N LEU A 61 12.05 -20.35 -20.86
CA LEU A 61 13.08 -20.22 -21.90
C LEU A 61 13.50 -21.58 -22.45
N LEU A 62 13.78 -22.56 -21.58
CA LEU A 62 14.15 -23.92 -22.01
C LEU A 62 13.04 -24.59 -22.83
N ILE A 63 11.77 -24.40 -22.41
CA ILE A 63 10.61 -24.91 -23.15
C ILE A 63 10.53 -24.26 -24.54
N ALA A 64 10.70 -22.94 -24.63
CA ALA A 64 10.67 -22.22 -25.91
C ALA A 64 11.81 -22.67 -26.85
N LEU A 65 13.01 -22.92 -26.31
CA LEU A 65 14.14 -23.44 -27.08
C LEU A 65 13.90 -24.88 -27.55
N GLY A 66 13.29 -25.73 -26.72
CA GLY A 66 12.88 -27.08 -27.12
C GLY A 66 11.84 -27.06 -28.25
N LEU A 67 10.84 -26.19 -28.15
CA LEU A 67 9.84 -25.97 -29.21
C LEU A 67 10.46 -25.43 -30.49
N LEU A 68 11.43 -24.53 -30.38
CA LEU A 68 12.17 -24.00 -31.53
C LEU A 68 12.93 -25.11 -32.24
N GLY A 69 13.67 -25.95 -31.49
CA GLY A 69 14.38 -27.10 -32.05
C GLY A 69 13.43 -28.09 -32.74
N PHE A 70 12.28 -28.38 -32.11
CA PHE A 70 11.25 -29.23 -32.69
C PHE A 70 10.64 -28.64 -33.97
N ALA A 71 10.34 -27.34 -33.98
CA ALA A 71 9.77 -26.65 -35.13
C ALA A 71 10.72 -26.63 -36.32
N LEU A 72 12.02 -26.41 -36.07
CA LEU A 72 13.08 -26.49 -37.08
C LEU A 72 13.22 -27.92 -37.62
N HIS A 73 13.18 -28.93 -36.75
CA HIS A 73 13.24 -30.33 -37.17
C HIS A 73 12.05 -30.73 -38.07
N ARG A 74 10.85 -30.22 -37.77
CA ARG A 74 9.63 -30.49 -38.54
C ARG A 74 9.48 -29.61 -39.79
N GLY A 75 10.38 -28.65 -40.01
CA GLY A 75 10.34 -27.72 -41.15
C GLY A 75 9.20 -26.70 -41.08
N SER A 76 8.59 -26.46 -39.91
CA SER A 76 7.48 -25.51 -39.77
C SER A 76 8.01 -24.10 -39.48
N SER A 77 8.08 -23.28 -40.53
CA SER A 77 8.57 -21.90 -40.45
C SER A 77 7.74 -21.03 -39.50
N GLY A 78 6.40 -21.16 -39.52
CA GLY A 78 5.51 -20.40 -38.64
C GLY A 78 5.72 -20.71 -37.14
N LEU A 79 5.82 -21.99 -36.80
CA LEU A 79 6.10 -22.41 -35.41
C LEU A 79 7.50 -21.98 -34.97
N ALA A 80 8.49 -22.03 -35.87
CA ALA A 80 9.85 -21.61 -35.56
C ALA A 80 9.92 -20.10 -35.25
N VAL A 81 9.25 -19.25 -36.04
CA VAL A 81 9.20 -17.80 -35.78
C VAL A 81 8.50 -17.51 -34.44
N CYS A 82 7.37 -18.14 -34.17
CA CYS A 82 6.66 -17.96 -32.90
C CYS A 82 7.51 -18.38 -31.70
N ALA A 83 8.14 -19.55 -31.77
CA ALA A 83 9.03 -20.05 -30.72
C ALA A 83 10.25 -19.14 -30.50
N ALA A 84 10.81 -18.58 -31.58
CA ALA A 84 11.92 -17.63 -31.49
C ALA A 84 11.52 -16.33 -30.79
N VAL A 85 10.35 -15.77 -31.12
CA VAL A 85 9.82 -14.57 -30.44
C VAL A 85 9.59 -14.85 -28.96
N MET A 86 8.98 -15.99 -28.63
CA MET A 86 8.78 -16.40 -27.23
C MET A 86 10.10 -16.56 -26.48
N ALA A 87 11.12 -17.17 -27.10
CA ALA A 87 12.44 -17.30 -26.51
C ALA A 87 13.06 -15.93 -26.20
N VAL A 88 12.98 -14.97 -27.14
CA VAL A 88 13.47 -13.59 -26.91
C VAL A 88 12.74 -12.92 -25.75
N VAL A 89 11.41 -13.04 -25.69
CA VAL A 89 10.62 -12.51 -24.57
C VAL A 89 11.04 -13.12 -23.24
N PHE A 90 11.21 -14.45 -23.16
CA PHE A 90 11.63 -15.11 -21.92
C PHE A 90 13.08 -14.79 -21.52
N VAL A 91 13.98 -14.59 -22.48
CA VAL A 91 15.33 -14.06 -22.20
C VAL A 91 15.22 -12.67 -21.57
N LEU A 92 14.44 -11.77 -22.16
CA LEU A 92 14.25 -10.42 -21.63
C LEU A 92 13.64 -10.43 -20.22
N LEU A 93 12.60 -11.25 -19.98
CA LEU A 93 11.98 -11.39 -18.66
C LEU A 93 12.97 -11.94 -17.63
N THR A 94 13.71 -12.99 -17.98
CA THR A 94 14.73 -13.57 -17.09
C THR A 94 15.81 -12.55 -16.75
N TRP A 95 16.26 -11.77 -17.74
CA TRP A 95 17.25 -10.72 -17.53
C TRP A 95 16.73 -9.58 -16.65
N GLN A 96 15.52 -9.08 -16.90
CA GLN A 96 14.92 -7.98 -16.13
C GLN A 96 14.67 -8.39 -14.67
N HIS A 97 14.23 -9.63 -14.44
CA HIS A 97 13.90 -10.13 -13.10
C HIS A 97 15.07 -10.85 -12.40
N ARG A 98 16.28 -10.83 -12.96
CA ARG A 98 17.47 -11.47 -12.34
C ARG A 98 17.78 -10.95 -10.94
N ASN A 99 17.52 -9.66 -10.70
CA ASN A 99 17.71 -9.00 -9.40
C ASN A 99 16.41 -8.92 -8.58
N ALA A 100 15.36 -9.68 -8.95
CA ALA A 100 14.11 -9.69 -8.21
C ALA A 100 14.34 -10.10 -6.73
N GLY A 101 13.73 -9.36 -5.82
CA GLY A 101 13.91 -9.53 -4.38
C GLY A 101 15.16 -8.87 -3.78
N GLN A 102 15.93 -8.09 -4.55
CA GLN A 102 17.08 -7.32 -4.03
C GLN A 102 16.78 -5.83 -3.87
N HIS A 103 15.85 -5.29 -4.66
CA HIS A 103 15.49 -3.89 -4.64
C HIS A 103 14.12 -3.68 -4.01
N VAL A 104 14.08 -2.84 -2.98
CA VAL A 104 12.85 -2.32 -2.39
C VAL A 104 12.27 -1.31 -3.37
N PHE A 105 11.04 -1.53 -3.81
CA PHE A 105 10.36 -0.65 -4.77
C PHE A 105 9.17 0.09 -4.15
N MET A 106 8.68 -0.41 -3.02
CA MET A 106 7.53 0.09 -2.31
C MET A 106 7.82 0.08 -0.82
N ARG A 107 7.51 1.18 -0.14
CA ARG A 107 7.65 1.32 1.31
C ARG A 107 6.37 1.87 1.89
N LEU A 108 5.84 1.21 2.90
CA LEU A 108 4.76 1.70 3.73
C LEU A 108 5.36 2.30 5.00
N THR A 109 4.93 3.49 5.33
CA THR A 109 5.13 4.09 6.65
C THR A 109 3.77 4.29 7.29
N ARG A 110 3.71 4.63 8.59
CA ARG A 110 2.44 4.86 9.31
C ARG A 110 1.53 5.95 8.71
N ARG A 111 2.06 6.81 7.84
CA ARG A 111 1.30 7.91 7.21
C ARG A 111 1.33 7.85 5.69
N GLN A 112 2.45 7.43 5.12
CA GLN A 112 2.71 7.58 3.69
C GLN A 112 3.10 6.27 3.02
N LEU A 113 2.64 6.12 1.78
CA LEU A 113 3.05 5.08 0.85
C LEU A 113 4.02 5.66 -0.18
N PHE A 114 5.21 5.08 -0.26
CA PHE A 114 6.24 5.41 -1.24
C PHE A 114 6.30 4.31 -2.31
N VAL A 115 6.35 4.72 -3.57
CA VAL A 115 6.63 3.83 -4.70
C VAL A 115 7.61 4.53 -5.63
N ASP A 116 8.67 3.84 -6.05
CA ASP A 116 9.79 4.43 -6.81
C ASP A 116 9.37 5.12 -8.12
N THR A 117 8.28 4.66 -8.73
CA THR A 117 7.78 5.21 -10.00
C THR A 117 6.83 6.39 -9.82
N LEU A 118 6.56 6.82 -8.59
CA LEU A 118 5.75 8.02 -8.30
C LEU A 118 6.64 9.22 -7.99
N SER A 119 6.18 10.41 -8.35
CA SER A 119 6.92 11.66 -8.10
C SER A 119 6.90 12.10 -6.63
N ALA A 120 5.91 11.64 -5.85
CA ALA A 120 5.69 12.01 -4.47
C ALA A 120 5.04 10.85 -3.71
N PRO A 121 5.21 10.77 -2.37
CA PRO A 121 4.48 9.82 -1.54
C PRO A 121 2.97 10.10 -1.54
N ILE A 122 2.20 9.06 -1.25
CA ILE A 122 0.75 9.12 -1.11
C ILE A 122 0.41 9.07 0.38
N GLU A 123 -0.42 9.97 0.87
CA GLU A 123 -0.95 9.88 2.24
C GLU A 123 -1.96 8.73 2.33
N LEU A 124 -1.72 7.82 3.25
CA LEU A 124 -2.57 6.65 3.49
C LEU A 124 -3.97 7.05 3.98
N ALA A 125 -4.08 8.20 4.66
CA ALA A 125 -5.36 8.74 5.11
C ALA A 125 -6.25 9.26 3.96
N ASP A 126 -5.69 9.45 2.77
CA ASP A 126 -6.44 9.84 1.57
C ASP A 126 -7.03 8.63 0.83
N ILE A 127 -6.64 7.41 1.20
CA ILE A 127 -7.13 6.17 0.60
C ILE A 127 -8.51 5.85 1.21
N VAL A 128 -9.51 5.71 0.36
CA VAL A 128 -10.90 5.43 0.75
C VAL A 128 -11.20 3.94 0.68
N ASP A 129 -10.64 3.26 -0.31
CA ASP A 129 -10.88 1.85 -0.55
C ASP A 129 -9.66 1.23 -1.23
N LEU A 130 -9.45 -0.07 -1.01
CA LEU A 130 -8.32 -0.80 -1.56
C LEU A 130 -8.75 -2.17 -2.08
N GLU A 131 -8.25 -2.50 -3.26
CA GLU A 131 -8.53 -3.77 -3.93
C GLU A 131 -7.19 -4.38 -4.34
N VAL A 132 -6.95 -5.62 -3.93
CA VAL A 132 -5.76 -6.38 -4.32
C VAL A 132 -6.20 -7.57 -5.13
N SER A 133 -5.61 -7.73 -6.32
CA SER A 133 -5.90 -8.83 -7.22
C SER A 133 -4.62 -9.36 -7.85
N GLU A 134 -4.64 -10.61 -8.28
CA GLU A 134 -3.54 -11.22 -9.03
C GLU A 134 -4.03 -11.73 -10.39
N PRO A 135 -4.24 -10.83 -11.37
CA PRO A 135 -4.57 -11.25 -12.73
C PRO A 135 -3.37 -11.96 -13.39
N GLY A 136 -3.40 -13.28 -13.34
CA GLY A 136 -2.43 -14.15 -14.00
C GLY A 136 -1.08 -14.20 -13.29
N TRP A 137 -0.15 -13.34 -13.70
CA TRP A 137 1.21 -13.30 -13.16
C TRP A 137 1.60 -11.94 -12.55
N LEU A 138 0.68 -10.96 -12.58
CA LEU A 138 0.88 -9.65 -11.97
C LEU A 138 0.06 -9.54 -10.72
N THR A 139 0.66 -9.04 -9.65
CA THR A 139 -0.07 -8.52 -8.50
C THR A 139 -0.41 -7.07 -8.77
N VAL A 140 -1.70 -6.76 -8.67
CA VAL A 140 -2.28 -5.45 -8.92
C VAL A 140 -2.95 -4.96 -7.65
N GLN A 141 -2.46 -3.86 -7.10
CA GLN A 141 -3.08 -3.16 -5.98
C GLN A 141 -3.70 -1.88 -6.51
N LYS A 142 -5.00 -1.70 -6.28
CA LYS A 142 -5.74 -0.52 -6.67
C LYS A 142 -6.16 0.23 -5.40
N LEU A 143 -5.67 1.45 -5.27
CA LEU A 143 -5.92 2.32 -4.13
C LEU A 143 -6.81 3.46 -4.60
N LEU A 144 -8.07 3.45 -4.18
CA LEU A 144 -9.03 4.51 -4.47
C LEU A 144 -8.75 5.68 -3.54
N LEU A 145 -8.55 6.87 -4.10
CA LEU A 145 -8.25 8.08 -3.37
C LEU A 145 -9.51 8.95 -3.22
N ARG A 146 -9.53 9.78 -2.20
CA ARG A 146 -10.53 10.84 -2.04
C ARG A 146 -10.49 11.79 -3.24
N ALA A 147 -11.65 12.36 -3.59
CA ALA A 147 -11.79 13.25 -4.76
C ALA A 147 -10.83 14.47 -4.75
N GLU A 148 -10.50 14.99 -3.57
CA GLU A 148 -9.63 16.16 -3.38
C GLU A 148 -8.17 15.81 -3.10
N ALA A 149 -7.83 14.51 -3.04
CA ALA A 149 -6.47 14.09 -2.71
C ALA A 149 -5.48 14.49 -3.81
N PRO A 150 -4.28 14.98 -3.44
CA PRO A 150 -3.25 15.32 -4.41
C PRO A 150 -2.77 14.05 -5.13
N LEU A 151 -2.91 14.03 -6.45
CA LEU A 151 -2.51 12.88 -7.27
C LEU A 151 -1.06 13.06 -7.76
N PRO A 152 -0.11 12.18 -7.38
CA PRO A 152 1.27 12.25 -7.86
C PRO A 152 1.38 11.95 -9.36
N VAL A 153 2.51 12.32 -9.97
CA VAL A 153 2.81 11.99 -11.36
C VAL A 153 3.55 10.66 -11.41
N HIS A 154 3.09 9.75 -12.26
CA HIS A 154 3.77 8.48 -12.48
C HIS A 154 4.85 8.58 -13.55
N ARG A 155 5.90 7.78 -13.41
CA ARG A 155 6.98 7.59 -14.39
C ARG A 155 6.88 6.19 -15.00
N SER A 156 7.16 6.09 -16.29
CA SER A 156 7.18 4.77 -16.96
C SER A 156 8.34 3.93 -16.43
N ALA A 157 8.02 2.75 -15.89
CA ALA A 157 8.99 1.70 -15.69
C ALA A 157 9.28 1.08 -17.07
N ARG A 158 10.54 1.13 -17.52
CA ARG A 158 10.97 0.56 -18.82
C ARG A 158 11.18 -0.97 -18.73
N GLN A 159 10.26 -1.67 -18.07
CA GLN A 159 10.36 -3.10 -17.75
C GLN A 159 9.06 -3.82 -18.09
N LEU A 160 9.17 -5.02 -18.66
CA LEU A 160 8.03 -5.89 -18.92
C LEU A 160 7.69 -6.63 -17.63
N PHE A 161 6.42 -6.57 -17.21
CA PHE A 161 5.99 -7.05 -15.88
C PHE A 161 6.81 -6.42 -14.75
N GLY A 162 7.27 -5.18 -14.96
CA GLY A 162 8.04 -4.44 -13.98
C GLY A 162 7.17 -3.84 -12.89
N ASN A 163 7.83 -3.39 -11.82
CA ASN A 163 7.17 -2.65 -10.76
C ASN A 163 6.76 -1.27 -11.28
N GLN A 164 5.46 -1.00 -11.35
CA GLN A 164 4.94 0.25 -11.87
C GLN A 164 3.72 0.69 -11.06
N ALA A 165 3.79 1.89 -10.50
CA ALA A 165 2.63 2.62 -10.06
C ALA A 165 2.14 3.58 -11.15
N LEU A 166 0.85 3.57 -11.39
CA LEU A 166 0.14 4.50 -12.28
C LEU A 166 -0.78 5.36 -11.42
N ALA A 167 -0.78 6.65 -11.72
CA ALA A 167 -1.68 7.61 -11.09
C ALA A 167 -2.74 8.04 -12.09
N LEU A 168 -3.99 7.72 -11.80
CA LEU A 168 -5.11 7.79 -12.73
C LEU A 168 -6.22 8.67 -12.13
N LYS A 169 -6.74 9.61 -12.93
CA LYS A 169 -7.75 10.58 -12.48
C LYS A 169 -9.20 10.14 -12.71
N LYS A 170 -9.45 9.23 -13.67
CA LYS A 170 -10.79 8.81 -14.09
C LYS A 170 -10.97 7.30 -13.91
N PRO A 171 -12.18 6.80 -13.60
CA PRO A 171 -13.41 7.55 -13.32
C PRO A 171 -13.39 8.28 -11.97
N GLN A 172 -12.57 7.83 -11.02
CA GLN A 172 -12.24 8.50 -9.77
C GLN A 172 -10.71 8.51 -9.59
N PRO A 173 -10.14 9.43 -8.80
CA PRO A 173 -8.71 9.43 -8.49
C PRO A 173 -8.29 8.10 -7.85
N HIS A 174 -7.32 7.43 -8.45
CA HIS A 174 -6.80 6.17 -7.92
C HIS A 174 -5.36 5.92 -8.34
N ILE A 175 -4.69 5.07 -7.56
CA ILE A 175 -3.34 4.60 -7.83
C ILE A 175 -3.42 3.11 -8.12
N LEU A 176 -2.78 2.70 -9.22
CA LEU A 176 -2.66 1.29 -9.60
C LEU A 176 -1.20 0.87 -9.47
N ILE A 177 -0.87 0.00 -8.54
CA ILE A 177 0.48 -0.53 -8.34
C ILE A 177 0.51 -1.95 -8.91
N GLN A 178 1.31 -2.13 -9.94
CA GLN A 178 1.56 -3.39 -10.62
C GLN A 178 2.95 -3.89 -10.24
N SER A 179 3.06 -5.17 -9.95
CA SER A 179 4.32 -5.80 -9.61
C SER A 179 4.29 -7.28 -9.94
N ALA A 180 5.45 -7.90 -9.97
CA ALA A 180 5.62 -9.33 -10.21
C ALA A 180 5.45 -10.17 -8.92
N GLY A 181 4.62 -9.68 -7.99
CA GLY A 181 4.42 -10.21 -6.64
C GLY A 181 5.15 -9.40 -5.57
N LEU A 182 4.59 -9.39 -4.36
CA LEU A 182 5.18 -8.70 -3.21
C LEU A 182 5.89 -9.70 -2.30
N MET A 183 7.04 -9.29 -1.80
CA MET A 183 7.82 -10.04 -0.81
C MET A 183 8.20 -9.12 0.33
N HIS A 184 7.91 -9.57 1.56
CA HIS A 184 8.29 -8.91 2.80
C HIS A 184 9.07 -9.90 3.66
N ASP A 185 10.19 -9.47 4.23
CA ASP A 185 11.11 -10.31 5.04
C ASP A 185 11.45 -11.67 4.39
N GLY A 186 11.64 -11.66 3.07
CA GLY A 186 12.00 -12.85 2.29
C GLY A 186 10.84 -13.82 2.02
N ARG A 187 9.61 -13.53 2.46
CA ARG A 187 8.40 -14.32 2.20
C ARG A 187 7.52 -13.65 1.17
N THR A 188 7.10 -14.40 0.17
CA THR A 188 6.13 -13.92 -0.82
C THR A 188 4.76 -13.84 -0.17
N LEU A 189 4.10 -12.70 -0.35
CA LEU A 189 2.79 -12.43 0.24
C LEU A 189 1.68 -12.81 -0.74
N GLU A 190 0.62 -13.39 -0.21
CA GLU A 190 -0.62 -13.64 -0.94
C GLU A 190 -1.50 -12.36 -0.99
N CYS A 191 -2.46 -12.29 -1.92
CA CYS A 191 -3.34 -11.13 -2.07
C CYS A 191 -4.02 -10.71 -0.76
N ASP A 192 -4.54 -11.67 0.00
CA ASP A 192 -5.22 -11.40 1.26
C ASP A 192 -4.27 -10.81 2.30
N GLN A 193 -3.04 -11.31 2.37
CA GLN A 193 -2.00 -10.79 3.27
C GLN A 193 -1.58 -9.37 2.87
N ILE A 194 -1.45 -9.10 1.57
CA ILE A 194 -1.15 -7.76 1.06
C ILE A 194 -2.28 -6.79 1.43
N ALA A 195 -3.53 -7.21 1.22
CA ALA A 195 -4.70 -6.41 1.55
C ALA A 195 -4.81 -6.15 3.06
N GLU A 196 -4.54 -7.16 3.89
CA GLU A 196 -4.54 -7.04 5.36
C GLU A 196 -3.48 -6.04 5.83
N ILE A 197 -2.25 -6.15 5.33
CA ILE A 197 -1.16 -5.22 5.68
C ILE A 197 -1.53 -3.79 5.24
N LEU A 198 -1.98 -3.60 4.00
CA LEU A 198 -2.37 -2.28 3.50
C LEU A 198 -3.52 -1.68 4.32
N ASN A 199 -4.54 -2.47 4.64
CA ASN A 199 -5.67 -2.04 5.47
C ASN A 199 -5.20 -1.63 6.87
N ALA A 200 -4.33 -2.40 7.50
CA ALA A 200 -3.79 -2.07 8.82
C ALA A 200 -3.04 -0.74 8.82
N TYR A 201 -2.24 -0.48 7.78
CA TYR A 201 -1.55 0.80 7.60
C TYR A 201 -2.52 1.96 7.34
N CYS A 202 -3.55 1.79 6.52
CA CYS A 202 -4.59 2.81 6.31
C CYS A 202 -5.35 3.11 7.61
N GLN A 203 -5.73 2.09 8.38
CA GLN A 203 -6.39 2.27 9.68
C GLN A 203 -5.50 3.02 10.67
N ALA A 204 -4.21 2.68 10.75
CA ALA A 204 -3.25 3.40 11.59
C ALA A 204 -3.09 4.87 11.16
N ALA A 205 -3.07 5.16 9.85
CA ALA A 205 -2.99 6.52 9.34
C ALA A 205 -4.24 7.35 9.68
N HIS A 206 -5.44 6.77 9.55
CA HIS A 206 -6.68 7.42 9.96
C HIS A 206 -6.71 7.67 11.48
N ALA A 207 -6.29 6.69 12.29
CA ALA A 207 -6.20 6.82 13.73
C ALA A 207 -5.24 7.95 14.14
N GLN A 208 -4.08 8.03 13.49
CA GLN A 208 -3.11 9.11 13.70
C GLN A 208 -3.69 10.48 13.35
N GLN A 209 -4.43 10.60 12.24
CA GLN A 209 -5.06 11.86 11.84
C GLN A 209 -6.14 12.31 12.84
N GLN A 210 -6.94 11.38 13.35
CA GLN A 210 -7.94 11.67 14.39
C GLN A 210 -7.27 12.13 15.69
N LEU A 211 -6.20 11.46 16.09
CA LEU A 211 -5.41 11.82 17.28
C LEU A 211 -4.73 13.17 17.13
N ASP A 212 -4.17 13.49 15.95
CA ASP A 212 -3.60 14.81 15.64
C ASP A 212 -4.68 15.91 15.73
N ALA A 213 -5.88 15.68 15.20
CA ALA A 213 -7.01 16.61 15.27
C ALA A 213 -7.48 16.83 16.73
N LEU A 214 -7.59 15.75 17.51
CA LEU A 214 -7.91 15.83 18.94
C LEU A 214 -6.86 16.63 19.71
N ARG A 215 -5.56 16.47 19.40
CA ARG A 215 -4.47 17.22 20.06
C ARG A 215 -4.42 18.69 19.64
N GLN A 216 -4.74 19.01 18.39
CA GLN A 216 -4.76 20.39 17.90
C GLN A 216 -5.97 21.18 18.43
N GLY A 217 -7.13 20.55 18.57
CA GLY A 217 -8.30 21.17 19.21
C GLY A 217 -8.01 21.67 20.63
N THR A 218 -7.21 20.91 21.40
CA THR A 218 -6.75 21.34 22.74
C THR A 218 -5.95 22.63 22.75
N ARG A 219 -5.19 22.90 21.69
CA ARG A 219 -4.27 24.04 21.66
C ARG A 219 -4.96 25.35 21.29
N HIS A 220 -6.21 25.28 20.82
CA HIS A 220 -7.03 26.45 20.46
C HIS A 220 -7.98 26.86 21.59
N ASP A 221 -8.32 25.93 22.48
CA ASP A 221 -9.17 26.16 23.66
C ASP A 221 -8.36 26.49 24.95
N SER A 222 -7.02 26.61 24.86
CA SER A 222 -6.13 27.06 25.94
C SER A 222 -5.66 28.49 25.72
#